data_AF-A0A1G1BUL3-F1
#
_entry.id   AF-A0A1G1BUL3-F1
#
_cell.length_a   1.000
_cell.length_b   1.000
_cell.length_c   1.000
_cell.angle_alpha   90.00
_cell.angle_beta   90.00
_cell.angle_gamma   90.00
#
_symmetry.space_group_name_H-M   'P 1'
#
loop_
_entity.id
_entity.type
_entity.pdbx_description
1 polymer ?
#
loop_
_entity_poly.entity_id
_entity_poly.type
_entity_poly.pdbx_seq_one_letter_code
_entity_poly.pdbx_strand_id
1 'polypeptide(L)'
;MAPLSRELARIRRLDVYIRQQGELVAVVAPVWQAGRVVAALGIPLPAHRFKSEHRHRLTRAIVAAAADIGHGLEAMGPRGT
;
A
#
# COMPACT_ATOMS: atom_id res chain seq x y z
N MET A 1 -8.20 19.91 -13.73
CA MET A 1 -7.33 18.74 -13.47
C MET A 1 -8.12 17.45 -13.66
N ALA A 2 -7.60 16.51 -14.44
CA ALA A 2 -8.26 15.23 -14.69
C ALA A 2 -8.51 14.44 -13.38
N PRO A 3 -9.60 13.67 -13.26
CA PRO A 3 -9.93 12.88 -12.06
C PRO A 3 -8.76 12.02 -11.55
N LEU A 4 -8.01 11.39 -12.47
CA LEU A 4 -6.86 10.55 -12.15
C LEU A 4 -5.74 11.30 -11.44
N SER A 5 -5.42 12.54 -11.85
CA SER A 5 -4.32 13.31 -11.25
C SER A 5 -4.58 13.63 -9.78
N ARG A 6 -5.85 13.89 -9.41
CA ARG A 6 -6.24 14.12 -8.01
C ARG A 6 -6.11 12.84 -7.18
N GLU A 7 -6.49 11.70 -7.75
CA GLU A 7 -6.36 10.41 -7.08
C GLU A 7 -4.89 10.04 -6.85
N LEU A 8 -4.03 10.23 -7.85
CA LEU A 8 -2.58 10.02 -7.72
C LEU A 8 -1.95 10.94 -6.68
N ALA A 9 -2.33 12.23 -6.64
CA ALA A 9 -1.86 13.16 -5.63
C ALA A 9 -2.27 12.72 -4.21
N ARG A 10 -3.49 12.21 -4.04
CA ARG A 10 -3.96 11.66 -2.77
C ARG A 10 -3.16 10.44 -2.35
N ILE A 11 -2.92 9.50 -3.26
CA ILE A 11 -2.13 8.28 -2.98
C ILE A 11 -0.72 8.66 -2.54
N ARG A 12 -0.04 9.56 -3.26
CA ARG A 12 1.31 10.03 -2.92
C ARG A 12 1.39 10.71 -1.55
N ARG A 13 0.34 11.44 -1.16
CA ARG A 13 0.31 12.12 0.15
C ARG A 13 0.08 11.14 1.31
N LEU A 14 -0.71 10.10 1.08
CA LEU A 14 -1.13 9.16 2.14
C LEU A 14 -0.24 7.91 2.21
N ASP A 15 0.57 7.67 1.18
CA ASP A 15 1.37 6.45 0.98
C ASP A 15 0.56 5.15 1.12
N VAL A 16 -0.74 5.24 0.84
CA VAL A 16 -1.67 4.11 0.88
C VAL A 16 -2.82 4.34 -0.08
N TYR A 17 -3.22 3.27 -0.73
CA TYR A 17 -4.39 3.22 -1.59
C TYR A 17 -5.46 2.32 -0.97
N ILE A 18 -6.69 2.83 -0.89
CA ILE A 18 -7.86 2.07 -0.46
C ILE A 18 -8.95 2.31 -1.48
N ARG A 19 -9.46 1.24 -2.08
CA ARG A 19 -10.59 1.29 -3.01
C ARG A 19 -11.52 0.11 -2.79
N GLN A 20 -12.82 0.40 -2.85
CA GLN A 20 -13.87 -0.61 -2.91
C GLN A 20 -14.38 -0.72 -4.36
N GLN A 21 -14.59 -1.96 -4.81
CA GLN A 21 -15.26 -2.28 -6.06
C GLN A 21 -16.24 -3.43 -5.80
N GLY A 22 -17.53 -3.11 -5.79
CA GLY A 22 -18.57 -4.06 -5.36
C GLY A 22 -18.34 -4.53 -3.93
N GLU A 23 -18.31 -5.85 -3.76
CA GLU A 23 -18.09 -6.54 -2.48
C GLU A 23 -16.62 -6.69 -2.09
N LEU A 24 -15.68 -6.15 -2.88
CA LEU A 24 -14.24 -6.24 -2.61
C LEU A 24 -13.68 -4.88 -2.21
N VAL A 25 -12.86 -4.86 -1.16
CA VAL A 25 -11.99 -3.74 -0.81
C VAL A 25 -10.54 -4.19 -1.02
N ALA A 26 -9.72 -3.32 -1.58
CA ALA A 26 -8.28 -3.47 -1.61
C ALA A 26 -7.63 -2.38 -0.76
N VAL A 27 -6.70 -2.78 0.09
CA VAL A 27 -5.77 -1.89 0.78
C VAL A 27 -4.37 -2.19 0.25
N VAL A 28 -3.68 -1.18 -0.26
CA VAL A 28 -2.40 -1.32 -0.95
C VAL A 28 -1.41 -0.28 -0.45
N ALA A 29 -0.19 -0.68 -0.11
CA ALA A 29 0.91 0.20 0.28
C ALA A 29 2.12 -0.03 -0.65
N PRO A 30 2.90 1.02 -0.98
CA PRO A 30 4.11 0.88 -1.78
C PRO A 30 5.24 0.25 -0.97
N VAL A 31 6.09 -0.51 -1.67
CA VAL A 31 7.37 -0.99 -1.15
C VAL A 31 8.46 -0.13 -1.78
N TRP A 32 9.26 0.49 -0.94
CA TRP A 32 10.33 1.40 -1.33
C TRP A 32 11.70 0.73 -1.26
N GLN A 33 12.56 1.04 -2.22
CA GLN A 33 13.99 0.74 -2.20
C GLN A 33 14.75 1.90 -2.86
N ALA A 34 15.77 2.43 -2.20
CA ALA A 34 16.62 3.53 -2.63
C ALA A 34 15.83 4.75 -3.15
N GLY A 35 14.75 5.12 -2.42
CA GLY A 35 13.87 6.23 -2.79
C GLY A 35 12.98 5.98 -4.02
N ARG A 36 12.91 4.74 -4.50
CA ARG A 36 12.06 4.33 -5.63
C ARG A 36 11.02 3.32 -5.15
N VAL A 37 9.81 3.42 -5.71
CA VAL A 37 8.80 2.36 -5.54
C VAL A 37 9.20 1.19 -6.43
N VAL A 38 9.45 0.02 -5.83
CA VAL A 38 9.87 -1.20 -6.55
C VAL A 38 8.78 -2.26 -6.60
N ALA A 39 7.82 -2.19 -5.68
CA ALA A 39 6.65 -3.06 -5.64
C ALA A 39 5.49 -2.39 -4.89
N ALA A 40 4.36 -3.08 -4.81
CA ALA A 40 3.24 -2.70 -3.96
C ALA A 40 2.71 -3.96 -3.24
N LEU A 41 2.43 -3.83 -1.95
CA LEU A 41 1.81 -4.87 -1.13
C LEU A 41 0.32 -4.57 -0.99
N GLY A 42 -0.52 -5.52 -1.40
CA GLY A 42 -1.97 -5.37 -1.35
C GLY A 42 -2.68 -6.56 -0.75
N ILE A 43 -3.73 -6.31 0.04
CA ILE A 43 -4.65 -7.35 0.51
C ILE A 43 -6.05 -7.05 -0.01
N PRO A 44 -6.61 -7.91 -0.87
CA PRO A 44 -8.02 -7.90 -1.21
C PRO A 44 -8.83 -8.58 -0.10
N LEU A 45 -9.96 -7.99 0.28
CA LEU A 45 -10.85 -8.57 1.29
C LEU A 45 -12.32 -8.21 1.05
N PRO A 46 -13.27 -9.00 1.57
CA PRO A 46 -14.69 -8.67 1.46
C PRO A 46 -15.03 -7.36 2.19
N ALA A 47 -15.79 -6.48 1.53
CA ALA A 47 -16.17 -5.16 2.04
C ALA A 47 -16.90 -5.25 3.39
N HIS A 48 -17.78 -6.25 3.54
CA HIS A 48 -18.51 -6.48 4.79
C HIS A 48 -17.61 -6.85 5.98
N ARG A 49 -16.35 -7.26 5.76
CA ARG A 49 -15.36 -7.52 6.83
C ARG A 49 -14.46 -6.32 7.13
N PHE A 50 -14.46 -5.29 6.28
CA PHE A 50 -13.59 -4.12 6.42
C PHE A 50 -14.28 -2.97 7.17
N LYS A 51 -14.54 -3.15 8.47
CA LYS A 51 -15.26 -2.18 9.32
C LYS A 51 -14.32 -1.34 10.21
N SER A 52 -14.72 -0.11 10.53
CA SER A 52 -14.12 0.88 11.44
C SER A 52 -12.76 0.53 12.08
N GLU A 53 -12.77 -0.17 13.22
CA GLU A 53 -11.55 -0.49 13.98
C GLU A 53 -10.62 -1.43 13.22
N HIS A 54 -11.20 -2.45 12.58
CA HIS A 54 -10.49 -3.41 11.75
C HIS A 54 -9.83 -2.73 10.54
N ARG A 55 -10.49 -1.72 9.97
CA ARG A 55 -9.96 -0.91 8.86
C ARG A 55 -8.68 -0.18 9.24
N HIS A 56 -8.68 0.53 10.38
CA HIS A 56 -7.50 1.28 10.81
C HIS A 56 -6.34 0.34 11.16
N ARG A 57 -6.64 -0.75 11.88
CA ARG A 57 -5.63 -1.75 12.23
C ARG A 57 -5.02 -2.41 10.99
N LEU A 58 -5.85 -2.86 10.04
CA LEU A 58 -5.38 -3.51 8.81
C LEU A 58 -4.57 -2.55 7.93
N THR A 59 -5.03 -1.30 7.80
CA THR A 59 -4.30 -0.28 7.02
C THR A 59 -2.91 -0.06 7.61
N ARG A 60 -2.80 0.12 8.94
CA ARG A 60 -1.51 0.25 9.61
C ARG A 60 -0.63 -0.99 9.44
N ALA A 61 -1.20 -2.18 9.56
CA ALA A 61 -0.45 -3.43 9.42
C ALA A 61 0.12 -3.60 8.00
N ILE A 62 -0.65 -3.28 6.95
CA ILE A 62 -0.18 -3.36 5.56
C ILE A 62 0.92 -2.34 5.29
N VAL A 63 0.78 -1.11 5.78
CA VAL A 63 1.82 -0.07 5.64
C VAL A 63 3.11 -0.50 6.35
N ALA A 64 3.01 -1.00 7.59
CA ALA A 64 4.16 -1.50 8.34
C ALA A 64 4.84 -2.67 7.61
N ALA A 65 4.06 -3.65 7.15
CA ALA A 65 4.60 -4.79 6.41
C ALA A 65 5.30 -4.38 5.10
N ALA A 66 4.74 -3.41 4.37
CA ALA A 66 5.38 -2.88 3.16
C ALA A 66 6.71 -2.18 3.46
N ALA A 67 6.78 -1.43 4.56
CA ALA A 67 8.01 -0.80 5.04
C ALA A 67 9.05 -1.83 5.49
N ASP A 68 8.64 -2.89 6.22
CA ASP A 68 9.52 -3.97 6.65
C ASP A 68 10.12 -4.73 5.46
N ILE A 69 9.33 -4.98 4.42
CA ILE A 69 9.83 -5.54 3.16
C ILE A 69 10.86 -4.60 2.54
N GLY A 70 10.58 -3.30 2.48
CA GLY A 70 11.51 -2.28 1.99
C GLY A 70 12.84 -2.29 2.74
N HIS A 71 12.80 -2.29 4.08
CA HIS A 71 14.00 -2.40 4.92
C HIS A 71 14.77 -3.70 4.67
N GLY A 72 14.07 -4.82 4.48
CA GLY A 72 14.68 -6.09 4.11
C GLY A 72 15.41 -6.03 2.77
N LEU A 73 14.83 -5.35 1.77
CA LEU A 73 15.45 -5.15 0.45
C LEU A 73 16.71 -4.28 0.54
N GLU A 74 16.72 -3.26 1.38
CA GLU A 74 17.93 -2.45 1.64
C GLU A 74 19.04 -3.29 2.29
N ALA A 75 18.70 -4.08 3.30
CA ALA A 75 19.66 -4.89 4.04
C ALA A 75 20.32 -5.97 3.17
N MET A 76 19.65 -6.48 2.15
CA MET A 76 20.20 -7.48 1.23
C MET A 76 21.18 -6.89 0.21
N GLY A 77 21.21 -5.57 0.03
CA GLY A 77 21.99 -4.89 -1.00
C GLY A 77 21.55 -5.27 -2.43
N PRO A 78 22.06 -4.59 -3.46
CA PRO A 78 21.89 -5.03 -4.83
C PRO A 78 22.63 -6.36 -5.00
N ARG A 79 21.90 -7.45 -5.23
CA ARG A 79 22.50 -8.65 -5.83
C ARG A 79 22.86 -8.28 -7.27
N GLY A 80 24.13 -7.94 -7.47
CA GLY A 80 24.68 -7.61 -8.78
C GLY A 80 24.30 -8.69 -9.80
N THR A 81 23.73 -8.25 -10.91
CA THR A 81 23.65 -8.99 -12.18
C THR A 81 24.67 -8.38 -13.13
#